data_AF-A0A9E5NDV8-F1
#
_entry.id   AF-A0A9E5NDV8-F1
#
_cell.length_a   1.000
_cell.length_b   1.000
_cell.length_c   1.000
_cell.angle_alpha   90.00
_cell.angle_beta   90.00
_cell.angle_gamma   90.00
#
_symmetry.space_group_name_H-M   'P 1'
#
loop_
_entity.id
_entity.type
_entity.pdbx_description
1 polymer ?
#
loop_
_entity_poly.entity_id
_entity_poly.type
_entity_poly.pdbx_seq_one_letter_code
_entity_poly.pdbx_strand_id
1 'polypeptide(L)'
;DPVENASFLPWLTATAFLHSIMMQRRRGILKIWNMVLIIITFALSILGTFLTRSGVLSSVHTFAESPLLGAMFLGFIGITFFGSLGLLYHRSEGLTGEAEMESL
;
A
#
# COMPACT_ATOMS: atom_id res chain seq x y z
N ASP A 1 -8.61 11.27 17.26
CA ASP A 1 -9.38 11.55 16.02
C ASP A 1 -9.17 10.51 14.95
N PRO A 2 -10.17 10.25 14.08
CA PRO A 2 -10.03 9.23 13.05
C PRO A 2 -9.01 9.63 11.95
N VAL A 3 -8.68 10.92 11.87
CA VAL A 3 -7.56 11.46 11.08
C VAL A 3 -6.20 10.99 11.62
N GLU A 4 -6.01 10.97 12.93
CA GLU A 4 -4.77 10.50 13.57
C GLU A 4 -4.58 9.00 13.37
N ASN A 5 -5.65 8.23 13.48
CA ASN A 5 -5.62 6.79 13.25
C ASN A 5 -5.32 6.46 11.77
N ALA A 6 -5.85 7.25 10.83
CA ALA A 6 -5.63 7.05 9.40
C ALA A 6 -4.19 7.35 8.95
N SER A 7 -3.51 8.31 9.60
CA SER A 7 -2.11 8.64 9.32
C SER A 7 -1.10 7.75 10.09
N PHE A 8 -1.52 7.11 11.17
CA PHE A 8 -0.68 6.20 11.97
C PHE A 8 -0.41 4.84 11.28
N LEU A 9 -1.39 4.29 10.56
CA LEU A 9 -1.25 2.98 9.91
C LEU A 9 -0.20 2.95 8.77
N PRO A 10 -0.10 3.95 7.86
CA PRO A 10 1.02 4.06 6.92
C PRO A 10 2.38 4.13 7.63
N TRP A 11 2.46 4.82 8.76
CA TRP A 11 3.70 4.98 9.51
C TRP A 11 4.20 3.66 10.12
N LEU A 12 3.29 2.86 10.69
CA LEU A 12 3.61 1.52 11.18
C LEU A 12 4.12 0.61 10.05
N THR A 13 3.42 0.58 8.92
CA THR A 13 3.80 -0.27 7.78
C THR A 13 5.10 0.19 7.12
N ALA A 14 5.35 1.50 7.05
CA ALA A 14 6.62 2.06 6.58
C ALA A 14 7.80 1.67 7.49
N THR A 15 7.60 1.68 8.81
CA THR A 15 8.64 1.26 9.76
C THR A 15 8.92 -0.24 9.65
N ALA A 16 7.88 -1.06 9.50
CA ALA A 16 8.03 -2.49 9.22
C ALA A 16 8.78 -2.74 7.89
N PHE A 17 8.50 -1.95 6.86
CA PHE A 17 9.25 -1.99 5.60
C PHE A 17 10.73 -1.62 5.78
N LEU A 18 11.05 -0.55 6.52
CA LEU A 18 12.43 -0.17 6.82
C LEU A 18 13.18 -1.26 7.59
N HIS A 19 12.51 -1.96 8.50
CA HIS A 19 13.10 -3.10 9.19
C HIS A 19 13.34 -4.28 8.25
N SER A 20 12.35 -4.59 7.40
CA SER A 20 12.40 -5.72 6.48
C SER A 20 13.38 -5.51 5.31
N ILE A 21 13.61 -4.27 4.86
CA ILE A 21 14.63 -3.96 3.84
C ILE A 21 16.06 -4.10 4.39
N MET A 22 16.27 -3.81 5.67
CA MET A 22 17.55 -4.09 6.34
C MET A 22 17.81 -5.60 6.43
N MET A 23 16.78 -6.40 6.71
CA MET A 23 16.88 -7.87 6.71
C MET A 23 17.18 -8.42 5.30
N GLN A 24 16.51 -7.89 4.27
CA GLN A 24 16.77 -8.27 2.88
C GLN A 24 18.22 -7.96 2.47
N ARG A 25 18.76 -6.78 2.82
CA ARG A 25 20.16 -6.45 2.53
C ARG A 25 21.17 -7.37 3.22
N ARG A 26 20.82 -7.93 4.38
CA ARG A 26 21.73 -8.82 5.14
C ARG A 26 21.63 -10.29 4.74
N ARG A 27 20.48 -10.76 4.26
CA ARG A 27 20.24 -12.19 3.99
C ARG A 27 19.81 -12.54 2.56
N GLY A 28 19.64 -11.56 1.67
CA GLY A 28 19.19 -11.77 0.28
C GLY A 28 17.72 -12.24 0.13
N ILE A 29 17.13 -12.75 1.21
CA ILE A 29 15.77 -13.30 1.29
C ILE A 29 14.76 -12.17 1.61
N LEU A 30 13.47 -12.35 1.29
CA LEU A 30 12.34 -11.44 1.57
C LEU A 30 12.06 -10.30 0.55
N LYS A 31 12.58 -10.38 -0.69
CA LYS A 31 12.26 -9.43 -1.78
C LYS A 31 10.74 -9.25 -2.00
N ILE A 32 10.00 -10.35 -2.07
CA ILE A 32 8.53 -10.32 -2.27
C ILE A 32 7.83 -9.63 -1.09
N TRP A 33 8.24 -9.94 0.15
CA TRP A 33 7.67 -9.33 1.36
C TRP A 33 7.90 -7.82 1.42
N ASN A 34 9.06 -7.34 0.99
CA ASN A 34 9.32 -5.90 0.90
C ASN A 34 8.45 -5.21 -0.15
N MET A 35 8.20 -5.86 -1.29
CA MET A 35 7.23 -5.32 -2.26
C MET A 35 5.81 -5.28 -1.69
N VAL A 36 5.36 -6.32 -0.98
CA VAL A 36 4.03 -6.33 -0.35
C VAL A 36 3.92 -5.20 0.67
N LEU A 37 4.92 -5.03 1.54
CA LEU A 37 4.94 -3.99 2.56
C LEU A 37 4.88 -2.59 1.96
N ILE A 38 5.65 -2.29 0.91
CA ILE A 38 5.64 -0.95 0.29
C ILE A 38 4.32 -0.68 -0.46
N ILE A 39 3.71 -1.69 -1.09
CA ILE A 39 2.40 -1.57 -1.73
C ILE A 39 1.33 -1.26 -0.69
N ILE A 40 1.35 -1.95 0.45
CA ILE A 40 0.46 -1.71 1.58
C ILE A 40 0.67 -0.28 2.12
N THR A 41 1.91 0.14 2.40
CA THR A 41 2.21 1.50 2.88
C THR A 41 1.70 2.57 1.92
N PHE A 42 1.90 2.38 0.60
CA PHE A 42 1.41 3.30 -0.42
C PHE A 42 -0.13 3.37 -0.45
N ALA A 43 -0.79 2.22 -0.43
CA ALA A 43 -2.26 2.14 -0.40
C ALA A 43 -2.85 2.82 0.85
N LEU A 44 -2.26 2.57 2.02
CA LEU A 44 -2.68 3.22 3.25
C LEU A 44 -2.43 4.72 3.24
N SER A 45 -1.35 5.20 2.61
CA SER A 45 -1.07 6.64 2.50
C SER A 45 -2.11 7.36 1.62
N ILE A 46 -2.48 6.77 0.49
CA ILE A 46 -3.55 7.31 -0.37
C ILE A 46 -4.90 7.23 0.35
N LEU A 47 -5.20 6.11 1.01
CA LEU A 47 -6.42 5.95 1.81
C LEU A 47 -6.50 6.97 2.96
N GLY A 48 -5.39 7.22 3.66
CA GLY A 48 -5.32 8.22 4.72
C GLY A 48 -5.52 9.64 4.19
N THR A 49 -4.95 9.96 3.03
CA THR A 49 -5.18 11.24 2.34
C THR A 49 -6.65 11.40 1.95
N PHE A 50 -7.27 10.33 1.44
CA PHE A 50 -8.70 10.31 1.16
C PHE A 50 -9.51 10.53 2.43
N LEU A 51 -9.29 9.76 3.49
CA LEU A 51 -10.07 9.84 4.74
C LEU A 51 -9.98 11.22 5.41
N THR A 52 -8.81 11.85 5.41
CA THR A 52 -8.60 13.17 6.04
C THR A 52 -9.13 14.32 5.20
N ARG A 53 -9.08 14.21 3.87
CA ARG A 53 -9.53 15.29 2.97
C ARG A 53 -10.98 15.17 2.50
N SER A 54 -11.54 13.97 2.49
CA SER A 54 -12.93 13.71 2.07
C SER A 54 -13.95 13.81 3.22
N GLY A 55 -13.50 13.84 4.48
CA GLY A 55 -14.39 14.02 5.62
C GLY A 55 -15.39 12.87 5.83
N VAL A 56 -15.12 11.66 5.30
CA VAL A 56 -15.95 10.43 5.43
C VAL A 56 -16.43 10.21 6.87
N LEU A 57 -15.60 10.56 7.84
CA LEU A 57 -15.84 10.32 9.27
C LEU A 57 -16.72 11.39 9.94
N SER A 58 -16.94 12.54 9.29
CA SER A 58 -17.65 13.67 9.89
C SER A 58 -19.04 13.91 9.27
N SER A 59 -19.29 13.48 8.03
CA SER A 59 -20.63 13.55 7.47
C SER A 59 -20.82 12.55 6.34
N VAL A 60 -21.46 11.43 6.67
CA VAL A 60 -22.08 10.54 5.68
C VAL A 60 -23.10 11.27 4.77
N HIS A 61 -23.43 12.54 5.07
CA HIS A 61 -24.30 13.41 4.28
C HIS A 61 -23.56 14.38 3.34
N THR A 62 -22.25 14.65 3.46
CA THR A 62 -21.51 15.51 2.49
C THR A 62 -21.01 14.75 1.26
N PHE A 63 -20.94 13.41 1.33
CA PHE A 63 -20.74 12.56 0.15
C PHE A 63 -21.92 12.57 -0.83
N ALA A 64 -23.08 13.08 -0.40
CA ALA A 64 -24.25 13.23 -1.25
C ALA A 64 -24.15 14.41 -2.23
N GLU A 65 -23.21 15.35 -2.05
CA GLU A 65 -23.09 16.49 -2.98
C GLU A 65 -22.46 16.12 -4.32
N SER A 66 -21.61 15.09 -4.38
CA SER A 66 -21.14 14.50 -5.65
C SER A 66 -20.64 13.06 -5.45
N PRO A 67 -21.56 12.07 -5.41
CA PRO A 67 -21.24 10.64 -5.28
C PRO A 67 -20.26 10.15 -6.35
N LEU A 68 -20.28 10.77 -7.53
CA LEU A 68 -19.42 10.45 -8.66
C LEU A 68 -17.93 10.65 -8.34
N LEU A 69 -17.57 11.76 -7.67
CA LEU A 69 -16.18 12.09 -7.32
C LEU A 69 -15.61 11.12 -6.29
N GLY A 70 -16.41 10.78 -5.27
CA GLY A 70 -16.06 9.78 -4.27
C GLY A 70 -15.81 8.40 -4.88
N ALA A 71 -16.71 7.95 -5.76
CA ALA A 71 -16.59 6.67 -6.45
C ALA A 71 -15.39 6.63 -7.41
N MET A 72 -15.10 7.72 -8.13
CA MET A 72 -13.92 7.81 -9.00
C MET A 72 -12.62 7.74 -8.21
N PHE A 73 -12.52 8.42 -7.07
CA PHE A 73 -11.31 8.38 -6.23
C PHE A 73 -11.12 7.01 -5.59
N LEU A 74 -12.20 6.38 -5.13
CA LEU A 74 -12.15 5.02 -4.60
C LEU A 74 -11.78 3.99 -5.68
N GLY A 75 -12.30 4.16 -6.89
CA GLY A 75 -11.91 3.39 -8.07
C GLY A 75 -10.43 3.56 -8.41
N PHE A 76 -9.89 4.78 -8.35
CA PHE A 76 -8.47 5.06 -8.53
C PHE A 76 -7.60 4.35 -7.49
N ILE A 77 -8.00 4.37 -6.21
CA ILE A 77 -7.32 3.64 -5.13
C ILE A 77 -7.34 2.14 -5.42
N GLY A 78 -8.50 1.59 -5.78
CA GLY A 78 -8.66 0.18 -6.11
C GLY A 78 -7.78 -0.24 -7.29
N ILE A 79 -7.85 0.48 -8.42
CA ILE A 79 -7.05 0.21 -9.63
C ILE A 79 -5.56 0.28 -9.30
N THR A 80 -5.13 1.28 -8.55
CA THR A 80 -3.72 1.43 -8.19
C THR A 80 -3.25 0.30 -7.27
N PHE A 81 -4.06 -0.10 -6.28
CA PHE A 81 -3.74 -1.18 -5.36
C PHE A 81 -3.73 -2.55 -6.05
N PHE A 82 -4.82 -2.92 -6.72
CA PHE A 82 -4.92 -4.19 -7.44
C PHE A 82 -3.99 -4.25 -8.64
N GLY A 83 -3.75 -3.14 -9.34
CA GLY A 83 -2.76 -3.03 -10.40
C GLY A 83 -1.35 -3.27 -9.88
N SER A 84 -0.99 -2.70 -8.73
CA SER A 84 0.31 -2.94 -8.08
C SER A 84 0.46 -4.39 -7.63
N LEU A 85 -0.58 -4.99 -7.05
CA LEU A 85 -0.58 -6.40 -6.67
C LEU A 85 -0.52 -7.35 -7.88
N GLY A 86 -1.26 -7.05 -8.94
CA GLY A 86 -1.24 -7.83 -10.18
C GLY A 86 0.12 -7.77 -10.87
N LEU A 87 0.76 -6.59 -10.87
CA LEU A 87 2.11 -6.41 -11.40
C LEU A 87 3.14 -7.14 -10.53
N LEU A 88 2.99 -7.13 -9.20
CA LEU A 88 3.80 -7.92 -8.29
C LEU A 88 3.63 -9.42 -8.55
N TYR A 89 2.41 -9.91 -8.73
CA TYR A 89 2.14 -11.32 -9.03
C TYR A 89 2.76 -11.73 -10.36
N HIS A 90 2.57 -10.93 -11.41
CA HIS A 90 3.18 -11.18 -12.71
C HIS A 90 4.72 -11.13 -12.67
N ARG A 91 5.30 -10.26 -11.85
CA ARG A 91 6.76 -10.12 -11.69
C ARG A 91 7.36 -11.01 -10.62
N SER A 92 6.54 -11.79 -9.91
CA SER A 92 6.98 -12.67 -8.82
C SER A 92 7.94 -13.76 -9.30
N GLU A 93 7.77 -14.23 -10.54
CA GLU A 93 8.66 -15.22 -11.18
C GLU A 93 10.09 -14.67 -11.33
N GLY A 94 10.25 -13.42 -11.76
CA GLY A 94 11.56 -12.77 -11.88
C GLY A 94 12.22 -12.43 -10.54
N LEU A 95 11.43 -12.29 -9.47
CA LEU A 95 11.94 -12.01 -8.12
C LEU A 95 12.35 -13.27 -7.36
N THR A 96 11.79 -14.42 -7.75
CA THR A 96 12.15 -15.75 -7.24
C THR A 96 13.42 -16.26 -7.93
N GLY A 97 13.57 -16.01 -9.24
CA GLY A 97 14.73 -16.48 -10.03
C GLY A 97 16.09 -15.96 -9.56
N GLU A 98 16.20 -14.71 -9.06
CA GLU A 98 17.46 -14.21 -8.49
C GLU A 98 17.86 -14.90 -7.17
N ALA A 99 16.90 -15.45 -6.41
CA ALA A 99 17.19 -16.11 -5.14
C ALA A 99 17.73 -17.54 -5.34
N GLU A 100 17.39 -18.19 -6.45
CA GLU A 100 17.87 -19.53 -6.78
C GLU A 100 19.27 -19.49 -7.44
N MET A 101 19.56 -18.45 -8.22
CA MET A 101 20.85 -18.30 -8.91
C MET A 101 22.04 -17.91 -8.01
N GLU A 102 21.81 -17.46 -6.77
CA GLU A 102 22.88 -17.26 -5.77
C GLU A 102 23.26 -18.57 -5.03
N SER A 103 22.57 -19.69 -5.30
CA SER A 103 22.77 -20.97 -4.62
C SER A 103 23.52 -22.04 -5.43
N LEU A 104 24.01 -21.70 -6.63
CA LEU A 104 24.87 -22.54 -7.48
C LEU A 104 26.26 -21.92 -7.63
#